data_AF-A0A329SLA2-F1
#
_entry.id   AF-A0A329SLA2-F1
#
_cell.length_a   1.000
_cell.length_b   1.000
_cell.length_c   1.000
_cell.angle_alpha   90.00
_cell.angle_beta   90.00
_cell.angle_gamma   90.00
#
_symmetry.space_group_name_H-M   'P 1'
#
loop_
_entity.id
_entity.type
_entity.pdbx_description
1 polymer ?
#
loop_
_entity_poly.entity_id
_entity_poly.type
_entity_poly.pdbx_seq_one_letter_code
_entity_poly.pdbx_strand_id
1 'polypeptide(L)'
;MKLYLKPSQHTKQAQFMALTSETWPGTLAQARANYHKQKTFDGPFVVHLLMYAAKKVRQGNRGTTPTRAFARVAEAIDSYLAERQDVRVGDIAHTHWAISRSRQPDDPGIPLPESAILRQMQHLDAMSASRHEGDREEGVIVR
;
A
#
# COMPACT_ATOMS: atom_id res chain seq x y z
N MET A 1 -6.55 12.21 -18.67
CA MET A 1 -7.48 12.15 -17.51
C MET A 1 -8.81 11.65 -18.04
N LYS A 2 -9.45 10.67 -17.39
CA LYS A 2 -10.75 10.16 -17.86
C LYS A 2 -11.85 10.75 -16.96
N LEU A 3 -12.76 11.50 -17.57
CA LEU A 3 -13.87 12.12 -16.87
C LEU A 3 -15.10 11.25 -17.02
N TYR A 4 -15.89 11.15 -15.95
CA TYR A 4 -17.07 10.31 -15.93
C TYR A 4 -18.26 11.09 -15.34
N LEU A 5 -19.44 10.84 -15.89
CA LEU A 5 -20.69 11.43 -15.41
C LEU A 5 -21.52 10.40 -14.66
N LYS A 6 -22.11 10.84 -13.55
CA LYS A 6 -23.12 10.10 -12.79
C LYS A 6 -24.51 10.64 -13.17
N PRO A 7 -25.28 9.93 -14.02
CA PRO A 7 -26.54 10.45 -14.57
C PRO A 7 -27.69 10.54 -13.54
N SER A 8 -27.63 9.80 -12.44
CA SER A 8 -28.61 9.89 -11.34
C SER A 8 -27.98 9.61 -9.98
N GLN A 9 -28.61 10.07 -8.88
CA GLN A 9 -28.11 9.87 -7.52
C GLN A 9 -27.85 8.40 -7.15
N HIS A 10 -28.61 7.47 -7.72
CA HIS A 10 -28.53 6.03 -7.42
C HIS A 10 -27.83 5.20 -8.51
N THR A 11 -27.17 5.85 -9.49
CA THR A 11 -26.44 5.12 -10.55
C THR A 11 -25.24 4.37 -9.98
N LYS A 12 -25.10 3.08 -10.31
CA LYS A 12 -23.93 2.26 -9.94
C LYS A 12 -22.70 2.73 -10.70
N GLN A 13 -21.50 2.60 -10.12
CA GLN A 13 -20.25 3.06 -10.76
C GLN A 13 -20.01 2.44 -12.15
N ALA A 14 -20.41 1.18 -12.36
CA ALA A 14 -20.31 0.50 -13.66
C ALA A 14 -21.16 1.16 -14.78
N GLN A 15 -22.13 1.99 -14.41
CA GLN A 15 -23.03 2.69 -15.30
C GLN A 15 -22.64 4.17 -15.48
N PHE A 16 -21.46 4.57 -14.99
CA PHE A 16 -20.95 5.92 -15.24
C PHE A 16 -20.59 6.07 -16.70
N MET A 17 -20.99 7.18 -17.31
CA MET A 17 -20.76 7.45 -18.72
C MET A 17 -19.44 8.20 -18.87
N ALA A 18 -18.60 7.80 -19.84
CA ALA A 18 -17.40 8.55 -20.17
C ALA A 18 -17.79 9.92 -20.74
N LEU A 19 -17.21 10.97 -20.15
CA LEU A 19 -17.42 12.34 -20.54
C LEU A 19 -16.45 12.69 -21.66
N THR A 20 -16.92 12.57 -22.90
CA THR A 20 -16.18 12.99 -24.10
C THR A 20 -16.84 14.22 -24.70
N SER A 21 -16.14 14.93 -25.58
CA SER A 21 -16.70 16.06 -26.33
C SER A 21 -17.94 15.69 -27.15
N GLU A 22 -18.02 14.42 -27.59
CA GLU A 22 -19.12 13.91 -28.40
C GLU A 22 -20.35 13.53 -27.57
N THR A 23 -20.16 12.95 -26.38
CA THR A 23 -21.27 12.46 -25.55
C THR A 23 -21.83 13.53 -24.61
N TRP A 24 -21.00 14.49 -24.20
CA TRP A 24 -21.34 15.49 -23.19
C TRP A 24 -22.58 16.33 -23.53
N PRO A 25 -22.73 16.92 -24.74
CA PRO A 25 -23.87 17.78 -25.04
C PRO A 25 -25.20 17.02 -24.96
N GLY A 26 -25.24 15.79 -25.47
CA GLY A 26 -26.43 14.93 -25.47
C GLY A 26 -26.84 14.52 -24.05
N THR A 27 -25.88 14.15 -23.21
CA THR A 27 -26.19 13.74 -21.84
C THR A 27 -26.67 14.92 -20.98
N LEU A 28 -26.10 16.12 -21.18
CA LEU A 28 -26.54 17.32 -20.48
C LEU A 28 -27.96 17.73 -20.91
N ALA A 29 -28.26 17.66 -22.21
CA ALA A 29 -29.60 17.93 -22.73
C ALA A 29 -30.65 16.98 -22.14
N GLN A 30 -30.33 15.69 -22.03
CA GLN A 30 -31.21 14.69 -21.44
C GLN A 30 -31.41 14.91 -19.93
N ALA A 31 -30.35 15.20 -19.18
CA ALA A 31 -30.45 15.51 -17.75
C ALA A 31 -31.32 16.75 -17.49
N ARG A 32 -31.18 17.79 -18.32
CA ARG A 32 -31.99 19.01 -18.26
C ARG A 32 -33.45 18.75 -18.61
N ALA A 33 -33.72 17.95 -19.65
CA ALA A 33 -35.08 17.55 -20.01
C ALA A 33 -35.76 16.75 -18.89
N ASN A 34 -35.01 15.87 -18.20
CA ASN A 34 -35.52 15.12 -17.06
C ASN A 34 -35.82 16.01 -15.85
N TYR A 35 -34.98 17.01 -15.59
CA TYR A 35 -35.22 18.01 -14.54
C TYR A 35 -36.51 18.80 -14.80
N HIS A 36 -36.72 19.29 -16.02
CA HIS A 36 -37.94 20.02 -16.38
C HIS A 36 -39.23 19.19 -16.32
N LYS A 37 -39.13 17.86 -16.30
CA LYS A 37 -40.29 16.96 -16.13
C LYS A 37 -40.69 16.76 -14.67
N GLN A 38 -39.88 17.20 -13.70
CA GLN A 38 -40.19 17.06 -12.28
C GLN A 38 -41.25 18.10 -11.90
N LYS A 39 -42.34 17.65 -11.24
CA LYS A 39 -43.46 18.51 -10.82
C LYS A 39 -43.41 18.95 -9.35
N THR A 40 -42.52 18.33 -8.56
CA THR A 40 -42.50 18.42 -7.09
C THR A 40 -41.21 19.00 -6.52
N PHE A 41 -40.22 19.31 -7.36
CA PHE A 41 -38.92 19.83 -6.93
C PHE A 41 -38.68 21.20 -7.57
N ASP A 42 -38.56 22.24 -6.75
CA ASP A 42 -38.33 23.64 -7.17
C ASP A 42 -36.87 24.11 -6.90
N GLY A 43 -35.98 23.16 -6.58
CA GLY A 43 -34.56 23.45 -6.36
C GLY A 43 -33.79 23.59 -7.67
N PRO A 44 -32.60 24.22 -7.67
CA PRO A 44 -31.82 24.45 -8.88
C PRO A 44 -31.38 23.15 -9.57
N PHE A 45 -31.20 23.22 -10.89
CA PHE A 45 -30.59 22.13 -11.66
C PHE A 45 -29.08 22.05 -11.37
N VAL A 46 -28.65 21.03 -10.64
CA VAL A 46 -27.24 20.81 -10.27
C VAL A 46 -26.74 19.50 -10.87
N VAL A 47 -25.59 19.57 -11.56
CA VAL A 47 -24.89 18.40 -12.11
C VAL A 47 -23.61 18.17 -11.31
N HIS A 48 -23.49 17.02 -10.66
CA HIS A 48 -22.27 16.63 -9.97
C HIS A 48 -21.33 15.91 -10.93
N LEU A 49 -20.20 16.55 -11.23
CA LEU A 49 -19.13 15.96 -12.03
C LEU A 49 -18.16 15.19 -11.12
N LEU A 50 -18.13 13.86 -11.25
CA LEU A 50 -17.21 13.00 -10.51
C LEU A 50 -15.97 12.74 -11.37
N MET A 51 -14.84 13.34 -10.99
CA MET A 51 -13.58 13.19 -11.70
C MET A 51 -12.81 11.98 -11.15
N TYR A 52 -12.45 11.03 -12.02
CA TYR A 52 -11.49 9.99 -11.67
C TYR A 52 -10.17 10.27 -12.38
N ALA A 53 -9.22 10.86 -11.67
CA ALA A 53 -7.84 10.88 -12.12
C ALA A 53 -7.27 9.48 -11.93
N ALA A 54 -7.19 8.71 -13.02
CA ALA A 54 -6.41 7.48 -13.01
C ALA A 54 -5.00 7.83 -12.50
N LYS A 55 -4.62 7.28 -11.35
CA LYS A 55 -3.26 7.41 -10.82
C LYS A 55 -2.33 7.00 -11.96
N LYS A 56 -1.46 7.92 -12.41
CA LYS A 56 -0.32 7.51 -13.24
C LYS A 56 0.39 6.48 -12.40
N VAL A 57 0.23 5.21 -12.78
CA VAL A 57 1.14 4.18 -12.32
C VAL A 57 2.44 4.59 -12.97
N ARG A 58 3.27 5.35 -12.23
CA ARG A 58 4.71 5.28 -12.47
C ARG A 58 4.99 3.78 -12.53
N GLN A 59 5.69 3.31 -13.55
CA GLN A 59 6.14 1.92 -13.66
C GLN A 59 7.11 1.58 -12.51
N GLY A 60 6.73 1.81 -11.25
CA GLY A 60 7.19 1.06 -10.10
C GLY A 60 6.26 -0.13 -10.00
N ASN A 61 6.68 -1.23 -10.63
CA ASN A 61 6.22 -2.61 -10.42
C ASN A 61 4.70 -2.79 -10.22
N ARG A 62 3.95 -2.77 -11.33
CA ARG A 62 2.64 -3.45 -11.35
C ARG A 62 2.86 -4.93 -11.07
N GLY A 63 2.42 -5.42 -9.92
CA GLY A 63 2.17 -6.85 -9.70
C GLY A 63 3.21 -7.61 -8.88
N THR A 64 3.96 -6.97 -8.00
CA THR A 64 4.70 -7.72 -6.99
C THR A 64 3.74 -8.09 -5.86
N THR A 65 3.28 -9.36 -5.82
CA THR A 65 2.55 -9.92 -4.66
C THR A 65 3.31 -9.55 -3.37
N PRO A 66 2.64 -9.23 -2.24
CA PRO A 66 3.32 -8.84 -1.00
C PRO A 66 4.50 -9.75 -0.62
N THR A 67 4.37 -11.05 -0.86
CA THR A 67 5.42 -12.06 -0.69
C THR A 67 6.68 -11.81 -1.53
N ARG A 68 6.53 -11.42 -2.80
CA ARG A 68 7.68 -11.14 -3.70
C ARG A 68 8.36 -9.82 -3.33
N ALA A 69 7.60 -8.84 -2.84
CA ALA A 69 8.16 -7.56 -2.40
C ALA A 69 8.96 -7.74 -1.12
N PHE A 70 8.43 -8.54 -0.19
CA PHE A 70 9.13 -8.98 1.01
C PHE A 70 10.44 -9.73 0.67
N ALA A 71 10.39 -10.74 -0.21
CA ALA A 71 11.58 -11.53 -0.55
C ALA A 71 12.71 -10.67 -1.16
N ARG A 72 12.37 -9.78 -2.10
CA ARG A 72 13.35 -8.87 -2.71
C ARG A 72 13.98 -7.93 -1.69
N VAL A 73 13.18 -7.43 -0.76
CA VAL A 73 13.66 -6.53 0.29
C VAL A 73 14.51 -7.29 1.32
N ALA A 74 14.13 -8.51 1.69
CA ALA A 74 14.93 -9.37 2.56
C ALA A 74 16.31 -9.65 1.95
N GLU A 75 16.37 -10.05 0.67
CA GLU A 75 17.64 -10.28 -0.04
C GLU A 75 18.53 -9.03 -0.07
N ALA A 76 17.92 -7.85 -0.27
CA ALA A 76 18.67 -6.60 -0.27
C ALA A 76 19.16 -6.19 1.13
N ILE A 77 18.41 -6.51 2.18
CA ILE A 77 18.85 -6.34 3.57
C ILE A 77 20.01 -7.32 3.89
N ASP A 78 19.90 -8.59 3.47
CA ASP A 78 20.97 -9.58 3.65
C ASP A 78 22.27 -9.14 2.97
N SER A 79 22.18 -8.62 1.74
CA SER A 79 23.33 -8.04 1.03
C SER A 79 23.93 -6.85 1.78
N TYR A 80 23.09 -5.95 2.31
CA TYR A 80 23.54 -4.81 3.10
C TYR A 80 24.25 -5.24 4.40
N LEU A 81 23.74 -6.27 5.08
CA LEU A 81 24.36 -6.82 6.30
C LEU A 81 25.66 -7.57 6.01
N ALA A 82 25.75 -8.26 4.87
CA ALA A 82 26.98 -8.92 4.44
C ALA A 82 28.13 -7.91 4.21
N GLU A 83 27.81 -6.71 3.69
CA GLU A 83 28.76 -5.62 3.51
C GLU A 83 29.12 -4.89 4.83
N ARG A 84 28.28 -4.99 5.87
CA ARG A 84 28.42 -4.30 7.15
C ARG A 84 28.57 -5.26 8.33
N GLN A 85 29.79 -5.71 8.57
CA GLN A 85 30.11 -6.60 9.70
C GLN A 85 29.91 -5.94 11.08
N ASP A 86 29.78 -4.61 11.14
CA ASP A 86 29.50 -3.84 12.35
C ASP A 86 28.02 -3.90 12.77
N VAL A 87 27.11 -4.30 11.89
CA VAL A 87 25.68 -4.35 12.15
C VAL A 87 25.21 -5.79 12.22
N ARG A 88 24.66 -6.19 13.38
CA ARG A 88 23.97 -7.46 13.55
C ARG A 88 22.49 -7.23 13.82
N VAL A 89 21.64 -7.94 13.10
CA VAL A 89 20.18 -7.91 13.24
C VAL A 89 19.70 -9.35 13.39
N GLY A 90 18.92 -9.63 14.42
CA GLY A 90 18.32 -10.95 14.61
C GLY A 90 17.06 -11.15 13.76
N ASP A 91 16.54 -12.38 13.73
CA ASP A 91 15.48 -12.78 12.81
C ASP A 91 14.18 -11.99 12.99
N ILE A 92 13.83 -11.61 14.23
CA ILE A 92 12.60 -10.86 14.54
C ILE A 92 12.72 -9.44 13.99
N ALA A 93 13.83 -8.76 14.30
CA ALA A 93 14.10 -7.42 13.82
C ALA A 93 14.27 -7.39 12.28
N HIS A 94 14.90 -8.42 11.70
CA HIS A 94 15.08 -8.57 10.26
C HIS A 94 13.74 -8.69 9.53
N THR A 95 12.86 -9.59 10.02
CA THR A 95 11.53 -9.81 9.44
C THR A 95 10.68 -8.54 9.46
N HIS A 96 10.70 -7.81 10.58
CA HIS A 96 9.97 -6.56 10.67
C HIS A 96 10.53 -5.49 9.73
N TRP A 97 11.86 -5.39 9.62
CA TRP A 97 12.50 -4.47 8.69
C TRP A 97 12.05 -4.76 7.25
N ALA A 98 12.08 -6.02 6.83
CA ALA A 98 11.61 -6.43 5.51
C ALA A 98 10.12 -6.13 5.27
N ILE A 99 9.24 -6.37 6.26
CA ILE A 99 7.81 -6.05 6.17
C ILE A 99 7.60 -4.53 6.05
N SER A 100 8.23 -3.75 6.93
CA SER A 100 8.09 -2.29 6.95
C SER A 100 8.54 -1.68 5.62
N ARG A 101 9.67 -2.16 5.10
CA ARG A 101 10.27 -1.65 3.87
C ARG A 101 9.53 -2.10 2.62
N SER A 102 8.96 -3.31 2.58
CA SER A 102 8.10 -3.78 1.47
C SER A 102 6.84 -2.93 1.25
N ARG A 103 6.43 -2.15 2.26
CA ARG A 103 5.25 -1.26 2.20
C ARG A 103 5.60 0.16 1.76
N GLN A 104 6.88 0.51 1.70
CA GLN A 104 7.33 1.83 1.29
C GLN A 104 7.48 1.90 -0.24
N PRO A 105 7.14 3.03 -0.87
CA PRO A 105 7.41 3.24 -2.29
C PRO A 105 8.92 3.18 -2.56
N ASP A 106 9.31 2.69 -3.75
CA ASP A 106 10.71 2.48 -4.16
C ASP A 106 11.62 3.67 -3.77
N ASP A 107 12.30 3.54 -2.64
CA ASP A 107 13.23 4.51 -2.09
C ASP A 107 14.64 3.89 -2.18
N PRO A 108 15.62 4.60 -2.79
CA PRO A 108 16.86 3.98 -3.29
C PRO A 108 17.86 3.52 -2.22
N GLY A 109 17.63 3.77 -0.93
CA GLY A 109 18.55 3.35 0.15
C GLY A 109 18.03 2.17 0.97
N ILE A 110 18.92 1.43 1.63
CA ILE A 110 18.56 0.60 2.80
C ILE A 110 19.18 1.29 4.02
N PRO A 111 18.59 2.38 4.53
CA PRO A 111 19.07 2.94 5.79
C PRO A 111 18.71 1.99 6.92
N LEU A 112 19.62 1.85 7.90
CA LEU A 112 19.31 1.17 9.14
C LEU A 112 18.11 1.86 9.80
N PRO A 113 16.98 1.18 10.08
CA PRO A 113 15.79 1.85 10.58
C PRO A 113 15.96 2.22 12.06
N GLU A 114 16.04 3.51 12.38
CA GLU A 114 16.14 3.98 13.76
C GLU A 114 14.77 4.08 14.48
N SER A 115 13.88 3.12 14.24
CA SER A 115 12.55 3.12 14.88
C SER A 115 12.59 2.47 16.27
N ALA A 116 11.79 3.00 17.21
CA ALA A 116 11.63 2.41 18.54
C ALA A 116 11.14 0.94 18.48
N ILE A 117 10.31 0.61 17.48
CA ILE A 117 9.80 -0.75 17.26
C ILE A 117 10.94 -1.69 16.84
N LEU A 118 11.86 -1.24 15.96
CA LEU A 118 13.02 -2.07 15.59
C LEU A 118 13.92 -2.33 16.81
N ARG A 119 14.16 -1.33 17.65
CA ARG A 119 14.94 -1.49 18.89
C ARG A 119 14.29 -2.49 19.84
N GLN A 120 12.97 -2.45 19.98
CA GLN A 120 12.22 -3.43 20.77
C GLN A 120 12.38 -4.85 20.21
N MET A 121 12.37 -5.01 18.89
CA MET A 121 12.55 -6.33 18.27
C MET A 121 13.98 -6.84 18.39
N GLN A 122 14.99 -5.97 18.26
CA GLN A 122 16.38 -6.33 18.56
C GLN A 122 16.55 -6.79 20.00
N HIS A 123 15.83 -6.18 20.94
CA HIS A 123 15.81 -6.63 22.33
C HIS A 123 15.15 -8.01 22.49
N LEU A 124 14.06 -8.31 21.76
CA LEU A 124 13.46 -9.64 21.72
C LEU A 124 14.42 -10.69 21.11
N ASP A 125 15.13 -10.33 20.05
CA ASP A 125 16.15 -11.19 19.43
C ASP A 125 17.27 -11.51 20.44
N ALA A 126 17.77 -10.50 21.16
CA ALA A 126 18.80 -10.69 22.19
C ALA A 126 18.33 -11.63 23.32
N MET A 127 17.09 -11.46 23.81
CA MET A 127 16.51 -12.34 24.82
C MET A 127 16.28 -13.78 24.31
N SER A 128 16.00 -13.93 23.02
CA SER A 128 15.79 -15.25 22.41
C SER A 128 17.12 -15.98 22.23
N ALA A 129 18.18 -15.26 21.83
CA ALA A 129 19.54 -15.80 21.74
C ALA A 129 20.06 -16.25 23.11
N SER A 130 19.89 -15.44 24.16
CA SER A 130 20.35 -15.79 25.52
C SER A 130 19.63 -17.00 26.12
N ARG A 131 18.36 -17.22 25.76
CA ARG A 131 17.62 -18.42 26.19
C ARG A 131 18.13 -19.70 25.53
N HIS A 132 18.65 -19.61 24.31
CA HIS A 132 19.13 -20.78 23.57
C HIS A 132 20.59 -21.18 23.91
N GLU A 133 21.38 -20.26 24.47
CA GLU A 133 22.70 -20.56 25.04
C GLU A 133 22.61 -21.32 26.38
N GLY A 134 21.64 -20.99 27.23
CA GLY A 134 21.45 -21.67 28.52
C GLY A 134 21.00 -23.13 28.42
N ASP A 135 20.44 -23.55 27.28
CA ASP A 135 19.93 -24.91 27.04
C ASP A 135 21.04 -25.87 26.54
N ARG A 136 22.25 -25.37 26.24
CA ARG A 136 23.39 -26.20 25.80
C ARG A 136 24.31 -26.67 26.93
N GLU A 137 24.14 -26.18 28.16
CA GLU A 137 25.03 -26.51 29.30
C GLU A 137 24.43 -27.45 30.37
N GLU A 138 23.18 -27.92 30.25
CA GLU A 138 22.61 -28.94 31.16
C GLU A 138 22.80 -30.39 30.67
N GLY A 139 23.98 -30.67 30.11
CA GLY A 139 24.45 -32.01 29.78
C GLY A 139 25.54 -32.52 30.74
N VAL A 140 25.40 -32.29 32.04
CA VAL A 140 26.38 -32.79 33.03
C VAL A 140 26.16 -34.28 33.27
N ILE A 141 27.17 -35.05 32.84
CA ILE A 141 27.38 -36.48 33.06
C ILE A 141 27.27 -36.78 34.57
N VAL A 142 26.37 -37.70 34.96
CA VAL A 142 26.47 -38.38 36.25
C VAL A 142 26.95 -39.80 35.98
N ARG A 143 28.07 -40.12 36.62
CA ARG A 143 28.84 -41.35 36.54
C ARG A 143 28.23 -42.47 37.36
#